data_AF-A0A7Y7IZC1-F1
#
_entry.id   AF-A0A7Y7IZC1-F1
#
_cell.length_a   1.000
_cell.length_b   1.000
_cell.length_c   1.000
_cell.angle_alpha   90.00
_cell.angle_beta   90.00
_cell.angle_gamma   90.00
#
_symmetry.space_group_name_H-M   'P 1'
#
loop_
_entity.id
_entity.type
_entity.pdbx_description
1 polymer ?
#
loop_
_entity_poly.entity_id
_entity_poly.type
_entity_poly.pdbx_seq_one_letter_code
_entity_poly.pdbx_strand_id
1 'polypeptide(L)'
;VILATTARAPLYDQPARAGRLVVGVGAFRPDMVEIGPVTIGGSALYVDDPAGAPSEAGDFIQAGVDWERVHPLAEILTGHAPPLDRPILFKSVGCAAWDLAACHVARQVMARGTMAV
;
A
#
# COMPACT_ATOMS: atom_id res chain seq x y z
N VAL A 1 0.63 -7.51 -9.79
CA VAL A 1 0.13 -6.34 -10.55
C VAL A 1 0.49 -5.12 -9.73
N ILE A 2 1.09 -4.10 -10.34
CA ILE A 2 1.50 -2.87 -9.65
C ILE A 2 0.88 -1.70 -10.41
N LEU A 3 0.20 -0.82 -9.68
CA LEU A 3 -0.37 0.43 -10.18
C LEU A 3 0.31 1.60 -9.48
N ALA A 4 0.84 2.52 -10.29
CA ALA A 4 1.61 3.68 -9.85
C ALA A 4 1.37 4.83 -10.84
N THR A 5 0.10 5.24 -10.94
CA THR A 5 -0.42 6.19 -11.93
C THR A 5 -1.12 7.35 -11.22
N THR A 6 -1.42 8.38 -12.00
CA THR A 6 -2.21 9.54 -11.53
C THR A 6 -3.69 9.43 -11.92
N ALA A 7 -4.21 8.21 -12.08
CA ALA A 7 -5.55 7.99 -12.58
C ALA A 7 -6.64 8.51 -11.63
N ARG A 8 -7.77 8.87 -12.24
CA ARG A 8 -9.01 9.36 -11.59
C ARG A 8 -10.22 8.51 -11.97
N ALA A 9 -9.96 7.35 -12.57
CA ALA A 9 -10.93 6.34 -12.94
C ALA A 9 -10.24 4.97 -12.87
N PRO A 10 -10.94 3.90 -12.44
CA PRO A 10 -10.33 2.58 -12.28
C PRO A 10 -9.65 2.10 -13.57
N LEU A 11 -8.37 1.73 -13.47
CA LEU A 11 -7.59 1.13 -14.54
C LEU A 11 -7.56 -0.40 -14.43
N TYR A 12 -7.67 -0.93 -13.21
CA TYR A 12 -7.66 -2.36 -12.95
C TYR A 12 -8.82 -2.75 -12.04
N ASP A 13 -9.74 -3.57 -12.56
CA ASP A 13 -10.90 -4.06 -11.82
C ASP A 13 -11.25 -5.51 -12.18
N GLN A 14 -10.22 -6.36 -12.20
CA GLN A 14 -10.40 -7.78 -12.52
C GLN A 14 -10.87 -8.56 -11.27
N PRO A 15 -11.53 -9.72 -11.45
CA PRO A 15 -11.80 -10.63 -10.33
C PRO A 15 -10.53 -10.92 -9.52
N ALA A 16 -10.63 -10.78 -8.20
CA ALA A 16 -9.53 -11.05 -7.29
C ALA A 16 -9.09 -12.52 -7.41
N ARG A 17 -7.78 -12.76 -7.50
CA ARG A 17 -7.21 -14.09 -7.76
C ARG A 17 -6.16 -14.46 -6.72
N ALA A 18 -6.28 -15.63 -6.12
CA ALA A 18 -5.24 -16.19 -5.26
C ALA A 18 -3.92 -16.35 -6.04
N GLY A 19 -2.79 -16.17 -5.34
CA GLY A 19 -1.46 -16.14 -5.95
C GLY A 19 -1.17 -14.90 -6.81
N ARG A 20 -2.06 -13.89 -6.83
CA ARG A 20 -1.79 -12.58 -7.43
C ARG A 20 -1.78 -11.52 -6.34
N LEU A 21 -0.60 -10.96 -6.08
CA LEU A 21 -0.47 -9.73 -5.32
C LEU A 21 -0.83 -8.53 -6.22
N VAL A 22 -1.74 -7.70 -5.73
CA VAL A 22 -2.03 -6.37 -6.30
C VAL A 22 -1.42 -5.32 -5.38
N VAL A 23 -0.68 -4.37 -5.95
CA VAL A 23 -0.07 -3.26 -5.22
C VAL A 23 -0.54 -1.95 -5.85
N GLY A 24 -1.20 -1.11 -5.07
CA GLY A 24 -1.53 0.27 -5.43
C GLY A 24 -0.61 1.24 -4.71
N VAL A 25 0.11 2.06 -5.47
CA VAL A 25 1.05 3.08 -4.95
C VAL A 25 0.59 4.50 -5.33
N GLY A 26 -0.14 4.65 -6.44
CA GLY A 26 -0.80 5.91 -6.77
C GLY A 26 -2.03 6.12 -5.91
N ALA A 27 -3.01 6.88 -6.41
CA ALA A 27 -4.28 7.18 -5.74
C ALA A 27 -4.20 7.43 -4.21
N PHE A 28 -3.27 8.30 -3.79
CA PHE A 28 -3.07 8.76 -2.41
C PHE A 28 -3.88 10.02 -2.06
N ARG A 29 -4.89 10.34 -2.88
CA ARG A 29 -5.88 11.37 -2.57
C ARG A 29 -7.28 10.80 -2.79
N PRO A 30 -8.31 11.27 -2.05
CA PRO A 30 -9.69 10.79 -2.19
C PRO A 30 -10.25 10.85 -3.61
N ASP A 31 -9.83 11.84 -4.42
CA ASP A 31 -10.31 12.08 -5.78
C ASP A 31 -9.62 11.22 -6.86
N MET A 32 -8.64 10.41 -6.47
CA MET A 32 -7.88 9.54 -7.36
C MET A 32 -8.32 8.09 -7.20
N VAL A 33 -8.24 7.32 -8.28
CA VAL A 33 -8.54 5.88 -8.26
C VAL A 33 -7.81 5.20 -9.41
N GLU A 34 -7.19 4.07 -9.08
CA GLU A 34 -6.48 3.16 -9.98
C GLU A 34 -7.12 1.75 -9.97
N ILE A 35 -7.62 1.31 -8.82
CA ILE A 35 -8.12 -0.04 -8.58
C ILE A 35 -9.62 0.02 -8.30
N GLY A 36 -10.39 -0.81 -8.99
CA GLY A 36 -11.84 -0.87 -8.83
C GLY A 36 -12.32 -1.80 -7.70
N PRO A 37 -13.63 -1.72 -7.39
CA PRO A 37 -14.25 -2.41 -6.26
C PRO A 37 -14.28 -3.94 -6.40
N VAL A 38 -14.25 -4.51 -7.62
CA VAL A 38 -14.24 -5.96 -7.83
C VAL A 38 -12.93 -6.56 -7.32
N THR A 39 -11.80 -5.93 -7.66
CA THR A 39 -10.50 -6.38 -7.15
C THR A 39 -10.40 -6.18 -5.63
N ILE A 40 -10.85 -5.02 -5.13
CA ILE A 40 -10.77 -4.68 -3.70
C ILE A 40 -11.64 -5.62 -2.87
N GLY A 41 -12.92 -5.79 -3.22
CA GLY A 41 -13.87 -6.57 -2.44
C GLY A 41 -13.51 -8.06 -2.30
N GLY A 42 -12.75 -8.61 -3.26
CA GLY A 42 -12.28 -9.99 -3.25
C GLY A 42 -10.92 -10.22 -2.58
N SER A 43 -10.25 -9.17 -2.08
CA SER A 43 -8.88 -9.26 -1.57
C SER A 43 -8.80 -9.14 -0.05
N ALA A 44 -7.77 -9.75 0.55
CA ALA A 44 -7.27 -9.36 1.87
C ALA A 44 -6.54 -8.02 1.71
N LEU A 45 -6.94 -7.02 2.50
CA LEU A 45 -6.53 -5.63 2.31
C LEU A 45 -5.46 -5.24 3.32
N TYR A 46 -4.38 -4.66 2.82
CA TYR A 46 -3.27 -4.18 3.63
C TYR A 46 -2.90 -2.74 3.29
N VAL A 47 -2.47 -1.96 4.30
CA VAL A 47 -2.00 -0.58 4.14
C VAL A 47 -0.67 -0.34 4.85
N ASP A 48 0.12 0.62 4.37
CA ASP A 48 1.36 1.05 5.02
C ASP A 48 1.13 1.98 6.19
N ASP A 49 0.15 2.88 6.08
CA ASP A 49 -0.26 3.81 7.12
C ASP A 49 -1.75 3.64 7.47
N PRO A 50 -2.08 2.89 8.54
CA PRO A 50 -3.46 2.76 9.01
C PRO A 50 -4.11 4.07 9.46
N ALA A 51 -3.32 5.06 9.88
CA ALA A 51 -3.83 6.34 10.33
C ALA A 51 -4.13 7.28 9.15
N GLY A 52 -3.25 7.30 8.15
CA GLY A 52 -3.39 8.13 6.94
C GLY A 52 -4.35 7.55 5.89
N ALA A 53 -4.35 6.23 5.69
CA ALA A 53 -5.12 5.57 4.63
C ALA A 53 -6.63 5.92 4.63
N PRO A 54 -7.33 6.02 5.77
CA PRO A 54 -8.74 6.41 5.80
C PRO A 54 -9.06 7.75 5.14
N SER A 55 -8.13 8.70 5.12
CA SER A 55 -8.28 10.01 4.48
C SER A 55 -7.61 10.14 3.11
N GLU A 56 -6.74 9.21 2.74
CA GLU A 56 -5.84 9.37 1.59
C GLU A 56 -6.02 8.29 0.52
N ALA A 57 -6.36 7.06 0.90
CA ALA A 57 -6.41 5.93 -0.01
C ALA A 57 -7.64 6.01 -0.92
N GLY A 58 -7.53 6.77 -2.01
CA GLY A 58 -8.63 7.03 -2.94
C GLY A 58 -9.28 5.76 -3.49
N ASP A 59 -8.50 4.72 -3.80
CA ASP A 59 -9.02 3.41 -4.19
C ASP A 59 -9.99 2.83 -3.14
N PHE A 60 -9.60 2.88 -1.87
CA PHE A 60 -10.34 2.29 -0.76
C PHE A 60 -11.54 3.15 -0.36
N ILE A 61 -11.35 4.46 -0.32
CA ILE A 61 -12.40 5.45 -0.03
C ILE A 61 -13.52 5.33 -1.07
N GLN A 62 -13.18 5.34 -2.37
CA GLN A 62 -14.18 5.27 -3.43
C GLN A 62 -14.83 3.88 -3.54
N ALA A 63 -14.14 2.81 -3.15
CA ALA A 63 -14.71 1.47 -3.07
C ALA A 63 -15.58 1.25 -1.81
N GLY A 64 -15.60 2.19 -0.86
CA GLY A 64 -16.39 2.08 0.36
C GLY A 64 -15.94 0.92 1.25
N VAL A 65 -14.63 0.72 1.40
CA VAL A 65 -14.11 -0.38 2.23
C VAL A 65 -14.52 -0.22 3.70
N ASP A 66 -14.77 -1.35 4.34
CA ASP A 66 -14.88 -1.44 5.80
C ASP A 66 -13.46 -1.46 6.39
N TRP A 67 -13.09 -0.38 7.10
CA TRP A 67 -11.75 -0.20 7.65
C TRP A 67 -11.38 -1.20 8.74
N GLU A 68 -12.36 -1.80 9.42
CA GLU A 68 -12.12 -2.88 10.38
C GLU A 68 -11.55 -4.16 9.72
N ARG A 69 -11.63 -4.24 8.39
CA ARG A 69 -11.11 -5.36 7.59
C ARG A 69 -9.79 -5.03 6.88
N VAL A 70 -9.22 -3.85 7.13
CA VAL A 70 -7.97 -3.39 6.53
C VAL A 70 -6.84 -3.52 7.55
N HIS A 71 -5.79 -4.25 7.19
CA HIS A 71 -4.71 -4.58 8.10
C HIS A 71 -3.46 -3.72 7.86
N PRO A 72 -2.71 -3.31 8.89
CA PRO A 72 -1.38 -2.74 8.71
C PRO A 72 -0.43 -3.76 8.09
N LEU A 73 0.44 -3.31 7.19
CA LEU A 73 1.56 -4.09 6.67
C LEU A 73 2.47 -4.59 7.81
N ALA A 74 2.59 -3.81 8.89
CA ALA A 74 3.42 -4.14 10.05
C ALA A 74 2.97 -5.41 10.80
N GLU A 75 1.69 -5.79 10.76
CA GLU A 75 1.20 -7.03 11.38
C GLU A 75 1.84 -8.29 10.77
N ILE A 76 2.20 -8.22 9.48
CA ILE A 76 2.87 -9.32 8.78
C ILE A 76 4.25 -9.59 9.41
N LEU A 77 4.95 -8.54 9.85
CA LEU A 77 6.28 -8.65 10.46
C LEU A 77 6.24 -9.28 11.85
N THR A 78 5.08 -9.26 12.51
CA THR A 78 4.89 -9.80 13.87
C THR A 78 4.27 -11.20 13.89
N GLY A 79 4.19 -11.86 12.73
CA GLY A 79 3.73 -13.25 12.60
C GLY A 79 2.31 -13.42 12.09
N HIS A 80 1.60 -12.33 11.76
CA HIS A 80 0.27 -12.38 11.14
C HIS A 80 0.41 -12.43 9.61
N ALA A 81 1.03 -13.49 9.11
CA ALA A 81 1.23 -13.65 7.67
C ALA A 81 -0.12 -13.70 6.93
N PRO A 82 -0.22 -13.07 5.75
CA PRO A 82 -1.44 -13.12 4.96
C PRO A 82 -1.69 -14.57 4.49
N PRO A 83 -2.95 -15.02 4.47
CA PRO A 83 -3.31 -16.30 3.88
C PRO A 83 -3.02 -16.30 2.37
N LEU A 84 -2.00 -17.04 1.95
CA LEU A 84 -1.51 -17.05 0.56
C LEU A 84 -2.47 -17.70 -0.45
N ASP A 85 -3.44 -18.46 0.06
CA ASP A 85 -4.56 -19.02 -0.70
C ASP A 85 -5.68 -17.99 -0.96
N ARG A 86 -5.56 -16.77 -0.41
CA ARG A 86 -6.47 -15.66 -0.68
C ARG A 86 -5.83 -14.61 -1.60
N PRO A 87 -6.62 -13.89 -2.40
CA PRO A 87 -6.11 -12.72 -3.11
C PRO A 87 -5.64 -11.66 -2.12
N ILE A 88 -4.52 -10.99 -2.42
CA ILE A 88 -3.92 -9.98 -1.54
C ILE A 88 -3.81 -8.67 -2.29
N LEU A 89 -4.24 -7.59 -1.65
CA LEU A 89 -4.07 -6.24 -2.14
C LEU A 89 -3.38 -5.41 -1.06
N PHE A 90 -2.25 -4.80 -1.44
CA PHE A 90 -1.55 -3.83 -0.63
C PHE A 90 -1.72 -2.43 -1.24
N LYS A 91 -2.16 -1.47 -0.42
CA LYS A 91 -2.33 -0.07 -0.79
C LYS A 91 -1.36 0.78 0.02
N SER A 92 -0.48 1.48 -0.68
CA SER A 92 0.39 2.49 -0.10
C SER A 92 -0.20 3.88 -0.31
N VAL A 93 -0.22 4.70 0.74
CA VAL A 93 -0.48 6.15 0.67
C VAL A 93 0.75 6.99 1.02
N GLY A 94 1.80 6.34 1.53
CA GLY A 94 2.99 6.99 2.04
C GLY A 94 2.96 7.05 3.57
N CYS A 95 4.11 6.80 4.18
CA CYS A 95 4.30 6.90 5.62
C CYS A 95 5.66 7.52 5.88
N ALA A 96 5.71 8.55 6.73
CA ALA A 96 6.96 9.24 7.07
C ALA A 96 8.02 8.30 7.70
N ALA A 97 7.60 7.16 8.25
CA ALA A 97 8.52 6.13 8.73
C ALA A 97 9.45 5.60 7.63
N TRP A 98 8.97 5.51 6.38
CA TRP A 98 9.77 5.10 5.23
C TRP A 98 10.87 6.13 4.93
N ASP A 99 10.52 7.41 4.91
CA ASP A 99 11.46 8.51 4.66
C ASP A 99 12.50 8.63 5.78
N LEU A 100 12.08 8.45 7.04
CA LEU A 100 12.98 8.47 8.19
C LEU A 100 14.00 7.33 8.10
N ALA A 101 13.56 6.12 7.76
CA ALA A 101 14.45 4.98 7.58
C ALA A 101 15.44 5.21 6.43
N ALA A 102 14.97 5.72 5.29
CA ALA A 102 15.81 6.06 4.15
C ALA A 102 16.85 7.14 4.51
N CYS A 103 16.42 8.22 5.18
CA CYS A 103 17.30 9.28 5.68
C CYS A 103 18.36 8.74 6.64
N HIS A 104 17.99 7.80 7.53
CA HIS A 104 18.93 7.17 8.45
C HIS A 104 20.05 6.43 7.70
N VAL A 105 19.68 5.63 6.69
CA VAL A 105 20.65 4.91 5.85
C VAL A 105 21.53 5.89 5.07
N ALA A 106 20.95 6.91 4.43
CA ALA A 106 21.70 7.92 3.69
C ALA A 106 22.75 8.61 4.57
N ARG A 107 22.35 9.03 5.78
CA ARG A 107 23.25 9.66 6.76
C ARG A 107 24.42 8.75 7.15
N GLN A 108 24.18 7.46 7.38
CA GLN A 108 25.24 6.51 7.72
C GLN A 108 26.23 6.31 6.57
N VAL A 109 25.74 6.21 5.33
CA VAL A 109 26.59 6.06 4.14
C VAL A 109 27.47 7.29 3.95
N MET A 110 26.90 8.49 4.09
CA MET A 110 27.66 9.74 3.98
C MET A 110 28.76 9.85 5.06
N ALA A 111 28.45 9.51 6.31
CA ALA A 111 29.42 9.54 7.39
C ALA A 111 30.61 8.58 7.18
N ARG A 112 30.37 7.43 6.53
CA ARG A 112 31.43 6.46 6.19
C ARG A 112 32.28 6.92 5.01
N GLY A 113 31.69 7.60 4.03
CA GLY A 113 32.40 8.16 2.88
C GLY A 113 33.36 9.30 3.25
N THR A 114 33.05 10.07 4.28
CA THR A 114 33.90 11.19 4.76
C THR A 114 35.14 10.72 5.54
N MET A 115 35.19 9.47 6.02
CA MET A 115 36.33 8.93 6.77
C MET A 115 37.42 8.30 5.88
N ALA A 116 37.24 8.29 4.55
CA ALA A 116 38.14 7.65 3.60
C ALA A 116 39.10 8.62 2.88
N VAL A 117 39.36 9.80 3.45
CA VAL A 117 40.29 10.81 2.89
C VAL A 117 41.37 11.14 3.92
#